data_AF-A0A142XXD7-F1
#
_entry.id   AF-A0A142XXD7-F1
#
_cell.length_a   1.000
_cell.length_b   1.000
_cell.length_c   1.000
_cell.angle_alpha   90.00
_cell.angle_beta   90.00
_cell.angle_gamma   90.00
#
_symmetry.space_group_name_H-M   'P 1'
#
loop_
_entity.id
_entity.type
_entity.pdbx_description
1 polymer ?
#
loop_
_entity_poly.entity_id
_entity_poly.type
_entity_poly.pdbx_seq_one_letter_code
_entity_poly.pdbx_strand_id
1 'polypeptide(L)'
;MRIRLKSGDRIRLVSMPDDPDPIPVGMLGTVTEVHEHRDWMQVEVDWDNGRSLMLTLPDDCIEIIDSQNSESCRDHTMSTRATIAHSDSDGSYHATYLHFDGYPEHAGVILNQWYNSIEKASALIAGGELRSLNSSDGAPEYFSRAQPPKHLCDRMSLMTFARGCDANYLYVFEDGHWHCHKL
;
A
#
# COMPACT_ATOMS: atom_id res chain seq x y z
N MET A 1 -10.55 21.29 10.12
CA MET A 1 -10.86 20.32 9.05
C MET A 1 -12.31 19.88 9.28
N ARG A 2 -13.25 20.15 8.36
CA ARG A 2 -14.66 19.79 8.55
C ARG A 2 -14.86 18.32 8.16
N ILE A 3 -15.20 17.48 9.13
CA ILE A 3 -15.57 16.08 8.90
C ILE A 3 -16.90 16.09 8.11
N ARG A 4 -16.97 15.38 6.99
CA ARG A 4 -18.23 15.19 6.23
C ARG A 4 -18.76 13.79 6.53
N LEU A 5 -19.64 13.69 7.53
CA LEU A 5 -20.34 12.46 7.91
C LEU A 5 -21.64 12.32 7.13
N LYS A 6 -22.02 11.09 6.77
CA LYS A 6 -23.32 10.75 6.17
C LYS A 6 -23.88 9.46 6.74
N SER A 7 -25.18 9.27 6.60
CA SER A 7 -25.84 7.99 6.89
C SER A 7 -25.18 6.85 6.10
N GLY A 8 -24.98 5.72 6.76
CA GLY A 8 -24.29 4.54 6.25
C GLY A 8 -22.77 4.56 6.43
N ASP A 9 -22.18 5.67 6.90
CA ASP A 9 -20.75 5.70 7.22
C ASP A 9 -20.48 4.78 8.41
N ARG A 10 -19.40 4.00 8.29
CA ARG A 10 -18.89 3.24 9.42
C ARG A 10 -18.01 4.16 10.24
N ILE A 11 -18.09 4.11 11.56
CA ILE A 11 -17.30 4.97 12.44
C ILE A 11 -16.72 4.18 13.62
N ARG A 12 -15.65 4.71 14.21
CA ARG A 12 -15.06 4.23 15.46
C ARG A 12 -15.12 5.34 16.50
N LEU A 13 -15.53 5.00 17.72
CA LEU A 13 -15.48 5.93 18.83
C LEU A 13 -14.03 6.16 19.29
N VAL A 14 -13.61 7.43 19.38
CA VAL A 14 -12.28 7.82 19.87
C VAL A 14 -12.37 8.35 21.30
N SER A 15 -13.37 9.16 21.63
CA SER A 15 -13.59 9.68 22.98
C SER A 15 -15.04 10.14 23.15
N MET A 16 -15.57 9.95 24.36
CA MET A 16 -16.91 10.37 24.78
C MET A 16 -16.82 10.80 26.25
N PRO A 17 -16.38 12.04 26.52
CA PRO A 17 -16.02 12.46 27.88
C PRO A 17 -17.23 12.75 28.78
N ASP A 18 -18.38 13.10 28.19
CA ASP A 18 -19.52 13.69 28.93
C ASP A 18 -20.77 12.77 29.00
N ASP A 19 -20.65 11.49 28.63
CA ASP A 19 -21.76 10.52 28.70
C ASP A 19 -21.69 9.65 29.98
N PRO A 20 -22.81 9.49 30.73
CA PRO A 20 -22.86 8.68 31.95
C PRO A 20 -22.78 7.16 31.73
N ASP A 21 -23.09 6.66 30.53
CA ASP A 21 -22.94 5.25 30.13
C ASP A 21 -22.26 5.18 28.74
N PRO A 22 -20.97 5.53 28.67
CA PRO A 22 -20.30 5.75 27.40
C PRO A 22 -20.12 4.46 26.63
N ILE A 23 -20.13 4.57 25.30
CA ILE A 23 -19.70 3.48 24.43
C ILE A 23 -18.19 3.26 24.66
N PRO A 24 -17.70 2.00 24.73
CA PRO A 24 -16.27 1.76 24.88
C PRO A 24 -15.45 2.38 23.74
N VAL A 25 -14.37 3.09 24.09
CA VAL A 25 -13.42 3.63 23.10
C VAL A 25 -12.92 2.51 22.20
N GLY A 26 -12.87 2.77 20.90
CA GLY A 26 -12.51 1.79 19.87
C GLY A 26 -13.68 0.97 19.34
N MET A 27 -14.87 1.06 19.94
CA MET A 27 -16.07 0.40 19.43
C MET A 27 -16.44 0.95 18.05
N LEU A 28 -16.89 0.03 17.18
CA LEU A 28 -17.36 0.36 15.85
C LEU A 28 -18.88 0.49 15.83
N GLY A 29 -19.37 1.42 15.02
CA GLY A 29 -20.79 1.64 14.80
C GLY A 29 -21.06 2.16 13.40
N THR A 30 -22.31 2.02 12.96
CA THR A 30 -22.78 2.50 11.66
C THR A 30 -23.69 3.70 11.89
N VAL A 31 -23.38 4.80 11.21
CA VAL A 31 -24.19 6.01 11.27
C VAL A 31 -25.54 5.74 10.63
N THR A 32 -26.62 5.89 11.37
CA THR A 32 -27.98 5.75 10.86
C THR A 32 -28.51 7.09 10.37
N GLU A 33 -28.26 8.16 11.13
CA GLU A 33 -28.80 9.49 10.84
C GLU A 33 -27.82 10.61 11.25
N VAL A 34 -27.89 11.74 10.53
CA VAL A 34 -27.04 12.91 10.69
C VAL A 34 -27.92 14.16 10.74
N HIS A 35 -27.85 14.90 11.84
CA HIS A 35 -28.52 16.18 12.00
C HIS A 35 -27.49 17.30 12.18
N GLU A 36 -27.31 18.12 11.14
CA GLU A 36 -26.41 19.27 11.18
C GLU A 36 -27.08 20.48 11.85
N HIS A 37 -26.44 21.05 12.87
CA HIS A 37 -26.77 22.35 13.44
C HIS A 37 -25.69 23.38 13.06
N ARG A 38 -25.91 24.66 13.41
CA ARG A 38 -25.01 25.75 12.98
C ARG A 38 -23.56 25.56 13.45
N ASP A 39 -23.37 25.04 14.66
CA ASP A 39 -22.07 24.98 15.34
C ASP A 39 -21.71 23.58 15.87
N TRP A 40 -22.64 22.61 15.76
CA TRP A 40 -22.47 21.24 16.22
C TRP A 40 -23.31 20.30 15.37
N MET A 41 -23.11 18.99 15.50
CA MET A 41 -23.84 17.98 14.75
C MET A 41 -24.22 16.83 15.66
N GLN A 42 -25.44 16.36 15.50
CA GLN A 42 -25.95 15.18 16.18
C GLN A 42 -25.88 13.99 15.24
N VAL A 43 -25.35 12.86 15.70
CA VAL A 43 -25.14 11.67 14.89
C VAL A 43 -25.73 10.47 15.59
N GLU A 44 -26.73 9.84 14.98
CA GLU A 44 -27.25 8.59 15.50
C GLU A 44 -26.42 7.42 14.95
N VAL A 45 -26.06 6.49 15.84
CA VAL A 45 -25.14 5.40 15.52
C VAL A 45 -25.63 4.10 16.16
N ASP A 46 -25.74 3.07 15.32
CA ASP A 46 -25.92 1.68 15.76
C ASP A 46 -24.55 1.04 15.98
N TRP A 47 -24.22 0.71 17.23
CA TRP A 47 -22.94 0.14 17.64
C TRP A 47 -22.97 -1.40 17.61
N ASP A 48 -21.82 -2.01 17.35
CA ASP A 48 -21.69 -3.47 17.17
C ASP A 48 -21.98 -4.30 18.42
N ASN A 49 -21.94 -3.68 19.60
CA ASN A 49 -22.37 -4.33 20.83
C ASN A 49 -23.90 -4.41 20.95
N GLY A 50 -24.65 -3.99 19.93
CA GLY A 50 -26.11 -3.99 19.88
C GLY A 50 -26.75 -2.79 20.56
N ARG A 51 -25.98 -1.79 20.99
CA ARG A 51 -26.50 -0.51 21.50
C ARG A 51 -26.67 0.48 20.35
N SER A 52 -27.71 1.29 20.43
CA SER A 52 -27.84 2.50 19.61
C SER A 52 -27.62 3.70 20.53
N LEU A 53 -26.68 4.57 20.19
CA LEU A 53 -26.39 5.78 20.97
C LEU A 53 -26.07 6.94 20.04
N MET A 54 -26.50 8.13 20.45
CA MET A 54 -26.35 9.36 19.71
C MET A 54 -25.10 10.13 20.16
N LEU A 55 -24.34 10.65 19.20
CA LEU A 55 -23.12 11.43 19.42
C LEU A 55 -23.37 12.92 19.20
N THR A 56 -22.63 13.74 19.92
CA THR A 56 -22.62 15.20 19.82
C THR A 56 -21.26 15.68 19.36
N LEU A 57 -21.12 16.02 18.08
CA LEU A 57 -19.86 16.53 17.52
C LEU A 57 -19.84 18.07 17.60
N PRO A 58 -18.73 18.70 18.02
CA PRO A 58 -17.38 18.14 18.16
C PRO A 58 -17.00 17.61 19.55
N ASP A 59 -17.89 17.64 20.53
CA ASP A 59 -17.59 17.27 21.92
C ASP A 59 -17.21 15.78 22.04
N ASP A 60 -17.92 14.93 21.30
CA ASP A 60 -17.54 13.54 21.06
C ASP A 60 -16.53 13.44 19.90
N CYS A 61 -15.56 12.55 20.04
CA CYS A 61 -14.54 12.31 19.02
C CYS A 61 -14.78 10.98 18.34
N ILE A 62 -14.83 11.00 17.00
CA ILE A 62 -14.98 9.81 16.17
C ILE A 62 -14.02 9.80 14.98
N GLU A 63 -13.76 8.59 14.49
CA GLU A 63 -13.02 8.32 13.26
C GLU A 63 -13.96 7.68 12.22
N ILE A 64 -14.11 8.26 11.03
CA ILE A 64 -14.86 7.62 9.94
C ILE A 64 -14.03 6.46 9.36
N ILE A 65 -14.60 5.27 9.44
CA ILE A 65 -14.17 4.06 8.78
C ILE A 65 -14.86 4.03 7.41
N ASP A 66 -14.13 4.39 6.36
CA ASP A 66 -14.69 4.31 4.99
C ASP A 66 -15.07 2.85 4.66
N SER A 67 -16.29 2.62 4.18
CA SER A 67 -16.87 1.29 3.88
C SER A 67 -16.23 0.60 2.66
N GLN A 68 -15.14 1.15 2.11
CA GLN A 68 -14.13 0.38 1.40
C GLN A 68 -13.30 -0.43 2.40
N ASN A 69 -13.93 -1.35 3.15
CA ASN A 69 -13.23 -2.33 3.98
C ASN A 69 -14.08 -3.56 4.35
N SER A 70 -14.53 -4.31 3.35
CA SER A 70 -14.50 -5.77 3.42
C SER A 70 -13.34 -6.19 2.51
N GLU A 71 -12.18 -6.47 3.13
CA GLU A 71 -10.87 -6.64 2.50
C GLU A 71 -10.34 -5.41 1.73
N SER A 72 -10.09 -4.32 2.45
CA SER A 72 -9.22 -3.25 1.96
C SER A 72 -8.21 -2.94 3.06
N CYS A 73 -7.10 -3.68 2.98
CA CYS A 73 -5.85 -3.14 3.49
C CYS A 73 -5.72 -1.75 2.87
N ARG A 74 -5.91 -0.70 3.67
CA ARG A 74 -5.34 0.61 3.39
C ARG A 74 -3.84 0.34 3.23
N ASP A 75 -3.43 0.06 2.00
CA ASP A 75 -2.06 0.25 1.56
C ASP A 75 -1.86 1.77 1.39
N HIS A 76 -2.03 2.49 2.50
CA HIS A 76 -1.21 3.67 2.78
C HIS A 76 0.06 3.25 3.51
N THR A 77 0.39 1.95 3.46
CA THR A 77 1.76 1.50 3.62
C THR A 77 2.58 2.41 2.69
N MET A 78 3.67 2.97 3.24
CA MET A 78 4.70 3.60 2.43
C MET A 78 5.33 2.48 1.59
N SER A 79 4.60 2.04 0.56
CA SER A 79 5.01 1.04 -0.40
C SER A 79 6.20 1.64 -1.14
N THR A 80 7.39 1.19 -0.75
CA THR A 80 8.64 1.62 -1.38
C THR A 80 8.77 0.81 -2.66
N ARG A 81 8.25 1.38 -3.74
CA ARG A 81 8.16 0.72 -5.04
C ARG A 81 9.54 0.68 -5.69
N ALA A 82 9.80 -0.38 -6.45
CA ALA A 82 10.99 -0.45 -7.26
C ALA A 82 10.72 -1.06 -8.64
N THR A 83 11.65 -0.83 -9.54
CA THR A 83 11.75 -1.57 -10.81
C THR A 83 13.01 -2.42 -10.77
N ILE A 84 12.89 -3.69 -11.15
CA ILE A 84 14.01 -4.63 -11.22
C ILE A 84 14.20 -4.99 -12.68
N ALA A 85 15.42 -4.83 -13.19
CA ALA A 85 15.77 -5.09 -14.58
C ALA A 85 17.10 -5.83 -14.71
N HIS A 86 17.29 -6.48 -15.85
CA HIS A 86 18.60 -6.94 -16.32
C HIS A 86 18.84 -6.44 -17.74
N SER A 87 20.09 -6.18 -18.08
CA SER A 87 20.52 -5.84 -19.44
C SER A 87 20.83 -7.10 -20.25
N ASP A 88 20.39 -7.13 -21.49
CA ASP A 88 20.81 -8.12 -22.49
C ASP A 88 22.05 -7.65 -23.26
N SER A 89 22.71 -8.58 -23.95
CA SER A 89 23.92 -8.29 -24.74
C SER A 89 23.71 -7.32 -25.90
N ASP A 90 22.47 -7.10 -26.32
CA ASP A 90 22.09 -6.15 -27.37
C ASP A 90 21.84 -4.73 -26.83
N GLY A 91 21.95 -4.52 -25.52
CA GLY A 91 21.70 -3.25 -24.85
C GLY A 91 20.23 -2.99 -24.50
N SER A 92 19.34 -3.96 -24.77
CA SER A 92 17.96 -3.94 -24.30
C SER A 92 17.85 -4.39 -22.85
N TYR A 93 16.67 -4.18 -22.26
CA TYR A 93 16.39 -4.53 -20.87
C TYR A 93 15.09 -5.29 -20.76
N HIS A 94 15.07 -6.28 -19.87
CA HIS A 94 13.84 -6.85 -19.36
C HIS A 94 13.61 -6.34 -17.94
N ALA A 95 12.45 -5.75 -17.69
CA ALA A 95 12.13 -5.12 -16.42
C ALA A 95 10.78 -5.58 -15.86
N THR A 96 10.69 -5.60 -14.54
CA THR A 96 9.46 -5.88 -13.81
C THR A 96 9.29 -4.95 -12.62
N TYR A 97 8.05 -4.80 -12.16
CA TYR A 97 7.68 -3.98 -11.01
C TYR A 97 7.78 -4.76 -9.70
N LEU A 98 8.26 -4.09 -8.65
CA LEU A 98 8.24 -4.55 -7.25
C LEU A 98 7.42 -3.57 -6.42
N HIS A 99 6.41 -4.08 -5.71
CA HIS A 99 5.51 -3.26 -4.92
C HIS A 99 6.11 -2.87 -3.56
N PHE A 100 6.48 -3.84 -2.72
CA PHE A 100 6.93 -3.60 -1.35
C PHE A 100 8.44 -3.74 -1.17
N ASP A 101 8.93 -3.04 -0.14
CA ASP A 101 10.30 -3.14 0.37
C ASP A 101 11.43 -2.94 -0.65
N GLY A 102 11.21 -2.08 -1.65
CA GLY A 102 12.17 -1.77 -2.71
C GLY A 102 13.40 -0.97 -2.28
N TYR A 103 13.62 -0.71 -0.99
CA TYR A 103 14.79 0.03 -0.50
C TYR A 103 16.07 -0.82 -0.56
N PRO A 104 17.26 -0.21 -0.74
CA PRO A 104 18.52 -0.93 -0.89
C PRO A 104 18.84 -1.87 0.28
N GLU A 105 18.40 -1.50 1.50
CA GLU A 105 18.65 -2.26 2.72
C GLU A 105 17.80 -3.55 2.82
N HIS A 106 16.82 -3.76 1.92
CA HIS A 106 16.03 -5.00 1.83
C HIS A 106 16.09 -5.61 0.44
N ALA A 107 15.43 -5.01 -0.55
CA ALA A 107 15.46 -5.54 -1.92
C ALA A 107 16.89 -5.64 -2.45
N GLY A 108 17.72 -4.61 -2.22
CA GLY A 108 19.13 -4.64 -2.64
C GLY A 108 19.93 -5.78 -1.99
N VAL A 109 19.71 -6.06 -0.70
CA VAL A 109 20.35 -7.18 0.02
C VAL A 109 19.90 -8.52 -0.56
N ILE A 110 18.59 -8.71 -0.75
CA ILE A 110 18.03 -9.97 -1.27
C ILE A 110 18.52 -10.23 -2.70
N LEU A 111 18.50 -9.21 -3.56
CA LEU A 111 18.96 -9.30 -4.94
C LEU A 111 20.43 -9.71 -5.01
N ASN A 112 21.30 -9.09 -4.19
CA ASN A 112 22.72 -9.43 -4.15
C ASN A 112 23.02 -10.81 -3.53
N GLN A 113 22.19 -11.28 -2.60
CA GLN A 113 22.42 -12.56 -1.94
C GLN A 113 21.87 -13.74 -2.76
N TRP A 114 20.63 -13.62 -3.23
CA TRP A 114 19.88 -14.75 -3.80
C TRP A 114 19.82 -14.71 -5.32
N TYR A 115 19.86 -13.52 -5.93
CA TYR A 115 19.74 -13.30 -7.38
C TYR A 115 21.04 -12.75 -7.99
N ASN A 116 22.15 -13.35 -7.62
CA ASN A 116 23.52 -12.88 -7.89
C ASN A 116 24.13 -13.33 -9.22
N SER A 117 23.32 -13.80 -10.17
CA SER A 117 23.77 -14.16 -11.52
C SER A 117 22.69 -13.79 -12.53
N ILE A 118 23.09 -13.67 -13.81
CA ILE A 118 22.17 -13.31 -14.89
C ILE A 118 21.03 -14.31 -15.02
N GLU A 119 21.29 -15.61 -14.82
CA GLU A 119 20.27 -16.65 -14.91
C GLU A 119 19.22 -16.50 -13.80
N LYS A 120 19.67 -16.16 -12.59
CA LYS A 120 18.77 -15.97 -11.45
C LYS A 120 17.99 -14.65 -11.57
N ALA A 121 18.66 -13.57 -11.95
CA ALA A 121 18.03 -12.28 -12.20
C ALA A 121 16.99 -12.37 -13.32
N SER A 122 17.34 -13.03 -14.43
CA SER A 122 16.44 -13.27 -15.55
C SER A 122 15.25 -14.15 -15.14
N ALA A 123 15.46 -15.23 -14.38
CA ALA A 123 14.38 -16.08 -13.89
C ALA A 123 13.41 -15.34 -12.94
N LEU A 124 13.93 -14.48 -12.07
CA LEU A 124 13.13 -13.60 -11.21
C LEU A 124 12.25 -12.67 -12.05
N ILE A 125 12.84 -11.98 -13.02
CA ILE A 125 12.16 -11.01 -13.86
C ILE A 125 11.13 -11.70 -14.78
N ALA A 126 11.45 -12.91 -15.27
CA ALA A 126 10.56 -13.71 -16.10
C ALA A 126 9.25 -14.10 -15.39
N GLY A 127 9.25 -14.16 -14.05
CA GLY A 127 8.04 -14.39 -13.26
C GLY A 127 7.02 -13.24 -13.29
N GLY A 128 7.41 -12.07 -13.80
CA GLY A 128 6.54 -10.90 -13.92
C GLY A 128 6.51 -10.04 -12.67
N GLU A 129 5.42 -9.31 -12.46
CA GLU A 129 5.28 -8.33 -11.38
C GLU A 129 5.32 -8.97 -9.98
N LEU A 130 6.15 -8.38 -9.12
CA LEU A 130 6.37 -8.80 -7.75
C LEU A 130 5.61 -7.93 -6.75
N ARG A 131 4.99 -8.61 -5.80
CA ARG A 131 4.45 -7.99 -4.60
C ARG A 131 5.53 -7.71 -3.58
N SER A 132 6.36 -8.72 -3.26
CA SER A 132 7.40 -8.62 -2.24
C SER A 132 8.53 -9.61 -2.48
N LEU A 133 9.64 -9.42 -1.78
CA LEU A 133 10.75 -10.38 -1.68
C LEU A 133 10.90 -10.79 -0.21
N ASN A 134 10.92 -12.09 0.07
CA ASN A 134 11.07 -12.61 1.42
C ASN A 134 12.52 -12.44 1.90
N SER A 135 12.72 -11.80 3.05
CA SER A 135 14.06 -11.55 3.60
C SER A 135 14.77 -12.79 4.14
N SER A 136 14.06 -13.85 4.48
CA SER A 136 14.62 -15.05 5.12
C SER A 136 15.25 -16.02 4.11
N ASP A 137 14.61 -16.18 2.95
CA ASP A 137 15.01 -17.17 1.93
C ASP A 137 15.10 -16.59 0.51
N GLY A 138 14.82 -15.29 0.34
CA GLY A 138 14.83 -14.62 -0.96
C GLY A 138 13.64 -14.98 -1.85
N ALA A 139 12.64 -15.73 -1.36
CA ALA A 139 11.54 -16.18 -2.19
C ALA A 139 10.72 -15.00 -2.75
N PRO A 140 10.40 -14.99 -4.05
CA PRO A 140 9.60 -13.94 -4.66
C PRO A 140 8.11 -14.23 -4.49
N GLU A 141 7.35 -13.22 -4.06
CA GLU A 141 5.89 -13.26 -4.08
C GLU A 141 5.40 -12.49 -5.30
N TYR A 142 4.88 -13.20 -6.31
CA TYR A 142 4.28 -12.59 -7.50
C TYR A 142 2.82 -12.25 -7.29
N PHE A 143 2.31 -11.24 -8.00
CA PHE A 143 0.87 -11.01 -8.05
C PHE A 143 0.14 -12.18 -8.69
N SER A 144 -1.08 -12.49 -8.20
CA SER A 144 -1.92 -13.54 -8.78
C SER A 144 -2.30 -13.30 -10.24
N ARG A 145 -2.21 -12.04 -10.69
CA ARG A 145 -2.39 -11.60 -12.09
C ARG A 145 -1.17 -10.80 -12.55
N ALA A 146 0.04 -11.24 -12.19
CA ALA A 146 1.27 -10.59 -12.57
C ALA A 146 1.34 -10.38 -14.09
N GLN A 147 1.58 -9.14 -14.51
CA GLN A 147 1.91 -8.88 -15.90
C GLN A 147 3.30 -9.47 -16.21
N PRO A 148 3.52 -9.95 -17.45
CA PRO A 148 4.85 -10.38 -17.87
C PRO A 148 5.82 -9.20 -17.85
N PRO A 149 7.14 -9.46 -17.74
CA PRO A 149 8.15 -8.41 -17.77
C PRO A 149 8.05 -7.60 -19.07
N LYS A 150 8.41 -6.32 -18.99
CA LYS A 150 8.49 -5.45 -20.15
C LYS A 150 9.87 -5.58 -20.78
N HIS A 151 9.89 -5.80 -22.09
CA HIS A 151 11.07 -5.67 -22.91
C HIS A 151 11.21 -4.21 -23.37
N LEU A 152 12.38 -3.61 -23.14
CA LEU A 152 12.64 -2.18 -23.28
C LEU A 152 13.93 -2.01 -24.08
N CYS A 153 13.86 -1.26 -25.18
CA CYS A 153 14.97 -1.19 -26.15
C CYS A 153 16.20 -0.40 -25.68
N ASP A 154 16.05 0.44 -24.65
CA ASP A 154 17.13 1.28 -24.15
C ASP A 154 16.88 1.76 -22.70
N ARG A 155 17.90 2.39 -22.12
CA ARG A 155 17.88 2.91 -20.75
C ARG A 155 16.87 4.04 -20.53
N MET A 156 16.54 4.82 -21.56
CA MET A 156 15.57 5.92 -21.46
C MET A 156 14.15 5.38 -21.37
N SER A 157 13.85 4.32 -22.12
CA SER A 157 12.61 3.54 -22.04
C SER A 157 12.48 2.86 -20.67
N LEU A 158 13.57 2.31 -20.14
CA LEU A 158 13.62 1.76 -18.77
C LEU A 158 13.31 2.81 -17.70
N MET A 159 13.93 3.98 -17.79
CA MET A 159 13.69 5.09 -16.87
C MET A 159 12.23 5.57 -16.95
N THR A 160 11.67 5.64 -18.15
CA THR A 160 10.28 6.02 -18.39
C THR A 160 9.31 5.00 -17.79
N PHE A 161 9.59 3.71 -17.98
CA PHE A 161 8.81 2.63 -17.38
C PHE A 161 8.85 2.71 -15.85
N ALA A 162 10.03 2.83 -15.25
CA ALA A 162 10.16 2.87 -13.79
C ALA A 162 9.41 4.06 -13.16
N ARG A 163 9.50 5.24 -13.79
CA ARG A 163 8.73 6.43 -13.37
C ARG A 163 7.22 6.24 -13.59
N GLY A 164 6.80 5.59 -14.68
CA GLY A 164 5.40 5.28 -14.94
C GLY A 164 4.80 4.29 -13.93
N CYS A 165 5.64 3.51 -13.25
CA CYS A 165 5.25 2.64 -12.14
C CYS A 165 5.35 3.32 -10.76
N ASP A 166 5.62 4.62 -10.70
CA ASP A 166 5.88 5.37 -9.46
C ASP A 166 6.98 4.72 -8.58
N ALA A 167 7.99 4.11 -9.21
CA ALA A 167 9.10 3.48 -8.51
C ALA A 167 9.99 4.51 -7.81
N ASN A 168 10.39 4.20 -6.58
CA ASN A 168 11.37 4.98 -5.82
C ASN A 168 12.82 4.57 -6.15
N TYR A 169 13.01 3.31 -6.53
CA TYR A 169 14.32 2.73 -6.84
C TYR A 169 14.28 1.94 -8.16
N LEU A 170 15.39 1.97 -8.89
CA LEU A 170 15.63 1.15 -10.07
C LEU A 170 16.85 0.27 -9.81
N TYR A 171 16.66 -1.04 -9.86
CA TYR A 171 17.71 -2.04 -9.80
C TYR A 171 17.99 -2.57 -11.19
N VAL A 172 19.25 -2.55 -11.61
CA VAL A 172 19.69 -3.08 -12.91
C VAL A 172 20.82 -4.07 -12.68
N PHE A 173 20.63 -5.32 -13.12
CA PHE A 173 21.70 -6.29 -13.17
C PHE A 173 22.50 -6.11 -14.47
N GLU A 174 23.75 -5.67 -14.33
CA GLU A 174 24.65 -5.36 -15.44
C GLU A 174 26.09 -5.68 -14.99
N ASP A 175 26.92 -6.22 -15.90
CA ASP A 175 28.30 -6.63 -15.60
C ASP A 175 28.45 -7.56 -14.38
N GLY A 176 27.48 -8.45 -14.18
CA GLY A 176 27.48 -9.45 -13.11
C GLY A 176 27.13 -8.93 -11.72
N HIS A 177 26.69 -7.67 -11.60
CA HIS A 177 26.36 -7.06 -10.31
C HIS A 177 25.07 -6.22 -10.39
N TRP A 178 24.42 -6.01 -9.23
CA TRP A 178 23.25 -5.14 -9.13
C TRP A 178 23.66 -3.68 -8.93
N HIS A 179 23.16 -2.80 -9.79
CA HIS A 179 23.26 -1.35 -9.66
C HIS A 179 21.92 -0.80 -9.16
N CYS A 180 21.94 0.07 -8.15
CA CYS A 180 20.76 0.71 -7.60
C CYS A 180 20.77 2.21 -7.89
N HIS A 181 19.65 2.73 -8.38
CA HIS A 181 19.43 4.16 -8.62
C HIS A 181 18.17 4.61 -7.90
N LYS A 182 18.26 5.72 -7.16
CA LYS A 182 17.08 6.42 -6.64
C LYS A 182 16.46 7.29 -7.73
N LEU A 183 15.14 7.26 -7.86
CA LEU A 183 14.37 7.95 -8.91
C LEU A 183 13.79 9.29 -8.46
#